data_AF-A0A1I3ANZ2-F1
#
_entry.id   AF-A0A1I3ANZ2-F1
#
_cell.length_a   1.000
_cell.length_b   1.000
_cell.length_c   1.000
_cell.angle_alpha   90.00
_cell.angle_beta   90.00
_cell.angle_gamma   90.00
#
_symmetry.space_group_name_H-M   'P 1'
#
loop_
_entity.id
_entity.type
_entity.pdbx_description
1 polymer ?
#
loop_
_entity_poly.entity_id
_entity_poly.type
_entity_poly.pdbx_seq_one_letter_code
_entity_poly.pdbx_strand_id
1 'polypeptide(L)'
;MDIAVTFESLDDAYAPPALQAIQVNVIFDPSLVRRLAYAKLRLDRLEQDRASRDLSALMSARVEFALASRALADHLIAQQFPVAPGPDCSGSFPA
;
A
#
# COMPACT_ATOMS: atom_id res chain seq x y z
N MET A 1 9.20 12.72 -9.33
CA MET A 1 10.00 11.47 -9.35
C MET A 1 9.00 10.37 -9.07
N ASP A 2 8.40 9.87 -10.15
CA ASP A 2 7.33 8.87 -10.13
C ASP A 2 7.98 7.49 -10.19
N ILE A 3 7.67 6.63 -9.22
CA ILE A 3 8.22 5.28 -9.15
C ILE A 3 7.20 4.36 -9.82
N ALA A 4 7.44 4.01 -11.09
CA ALA A 4 6.69 2.97 -11.78
C ALA A 4 7.17 1.60 -11.29
N VAL A 5 6.32 0.88 -10.56
CA VAL A 5 6.62 -0.49 -10.11
C VAL A 5 5.97 -1.49 -11.07
N THR A 6 6.78 -2.09 -11.95
CA THR A 6 6.39 -3.24 -12.77
C THR A 6 6.54 -4.52 -11.95
N PHE A 7 5.42 -5.11 -11.53
CA PHE A 7 5.41 -6.49 -11.00
C PHE A 7 5.20 -7.45 -12.16
N GLU A 8 6.29 -8.08 -12.63
CA GLU A 8 6.18 -9.26 -13.50
C GLU A 8 6.01 -10.51 -12.62
N SER A 9 4.89 -11.20 -12.82
CA SER A 9 4.63 -12.53 -12.28
C SER A 9 4.58 -13.50 -13.46
N LEU A 10 5.63 -14.29 -13.67
CA LEU A 10 5.57 -15.49 -14.49
C LEU A 10 5.29 -16.68 -13.58
N ASP A 11 4.13 -17.32 -13.77
CA ASP A 11 4.08 -18.72 -14.19
C ASP A 11 2.64 -19.12 -14.58
N ASP A 12 2.62 -19.86 -15.68
CA ASP A 12 1.58 -20.42 -16.56
C ASP A 12 0.10 -20.62 -16.11
N ALA A 13 -0.76 -20.40 -17.12
CA ALA A 13 -2.08 -21.01 -17.36
C ALA A 13 -3.32 -20.51 -16.61
N TYR A 14 -3.63 -19.21 -16.69
CA TYR A 14 -5.01 -18.74 -16.70
C TYR A 14 -5.11 -17.50 -17.58
N ALA A 15 -5.76 -17.60 -18.74
CA ALA A 15 -6.06 -16.46 -19.59
C ALA A 15 -7.46 -15.92 -19.23
N PRO A 16 -7.61 -14.95 -18.31
CA PRO A 16 -8.87 -14.27 -18.12
C PRO A 16 -9.09 -13.29 -19.31
N PRO A 17 -10.35 -13.04 -19.69
CA PRO A 17 -10.67 -12.13 -20.78
C PRO A 17 -10.18 -10.73 -20.40
N ALA A 18 -9.31 -10.15 -21.24
CA ALA A 18 -8.82 -8.78 -21.24
C ALA A 18 -9.18 -8.00 -19.95
N LEU A 19 -8.46 -8.28 -18.86
CA LEU A 19 -8.41 -7.36 -17.74
C LEU A 19 -7.74 -6.12 -18.30
N GLN A 20 -8.56 -5.21 -18.84
CA GLN A 20 -8.15 -3.88 -19.25
C GLN A 20 -7.33 -3.37 -18.08
N ALA A 21 -6.03 -3.16 -18.31
CA ALA A 21 -5.14 -2.66 -17.31
C ALA A 21 -5.73 -1.34 -16.85
N ILE A 22 -6.45 -1.38 -15.73
CA ILE A 22 -6.97 -0.19 -15.09
C ILE A 22 -5.71 0.55 -14.67
N GLN A 23 -5.30 1.52 -15.49
CA GLN A 23 -4.18 2.38 -15.20
C GLN A 23 -4.62 3.30 -14.07
N VAL A 24 -4.43 2.83 -12.85
CA VAL A 24 -4.58 3.67 -11.66
C VAL A 24 -3.31 4.52 -11.59
N ASN A 25 -3.42 5.81 -11.88
CA ASN A 25 -2.35 6.76 -11.59
C ASN A 25 -2.29 6.98 -10.08
N VAL A 26 -1.51 6.14 -9.40
CA VAL A 26 -1.39 6.15 -7.95
C VAL A 26 -0.25 7.09 -7.55
N ILE A 27 -0.56 8.13 -6.79
CA ILE A 27 0.47 9.01 -6.22
C ILE A 27 0.96 8.32 -4.94
N PHE A 28 2.19 7.84 -4.91
CA PHE A 28 2.70 7.21 -3.69
C PHE A 28 3.32 8.25 -2.75
N ASP A 29 2.88 8.28 -1.48
CA ASP A 29 3.62 9.00 -0.45
C ASP A 29 4.99 8.32 -0.25
N PRO A 30 6.11 9.02 -0.54
CA PRO A 30 7.45 8.43 -0.48
C PRO A 30 7.83 7.99 0.94
N SER A 31 7.23 8.58 1.98
CA SER A 31 7.46 8.20 3.37
C SER A 31 6.81 6.85 3.69
N LEU A 32 5.60 6.60 3.18
CA LEU A 32 4.87 5.34 3.36
C LEU A 32 5.57 4.21 2.59
N VAL A 33 5.98 4.47 1.35
CA VAL A 33 6.73 3.50 0.54
C VAL A 33 8.06 3.15 1.21
N ARG A 34 8.80 4.15 1.69
CA ARG A 34 10.07 3.93 2.41
C ARG A 34 9.87 3.10 3.66
N ARG A 35 8.83 3.39 4.46
CA ARG A 35 8.50 2.63 5.67
C ARG A 35 8.16 1.17 5.37
N LEU A 36 7.37 0.93 4.32
CA LEU A 36 7.05 -0.42 3.86
C LEU A 36 8.31 -1.17 3.40
N ALA A 37 9.17 -0.51 2.62
CA ALA A 37 10.41 -1.10 2.13
C ALA A 37 11.36 -1.49 3.27
N TYR A 38 11.52 -0.63 4.28
CA TYR A 38 12.32 -0.95 5.46
C TYR A 38 11.72 -2.11 6.28
N ALA A 39 10.41 -2.11 6.49
CA ALA A 39 9.74 -3.18 7.21
C ALA A 39 9.88 -4.53 6.48
N LYS A 40 9.73 -4.53 5.15
CA LYS A 40 9.95 -5.71 4.31
C LYS A 40 11.38 -6.22 4.39
N LEU A 41 12.36 -5.34 4.22
CA LEU A 41 13.78 -5.72 4.28
C LEU A 41 14.17 -6.26 5.66
N ARG A 42 13.62 -5.69 6.74
CA ARG A 42 13.81 -6.21 8.10
C ARG A 42 13.19 -7.61 8.26
N LEU A 43 11.99 -7.82 7.74
CA LEU A 43 11.33 -9.12 7.76
C LEU A 43 12.10 -10.16 6.95
N ASP A 44 12.49 -9.84 5.72
CA ASP A 44 13.24 -10.74 4.83
C ASP A 44 14.57 -11.19 5.48
N ARG A 45 15.28 -10.27 6.13
CA ARG A 45 16.51 -10.60 6.88
C ARG A 45 16.26 -11.57 8.03
N LEU A 46 15.19 -11.36 8.80
CA LEU A 46 14.84 -12.23 9.92
C LEU A 46 14.30 -13.60 9.46
N GLU A 47 13.62 -13.67 8.31
CA GLU A 47 13.14 -14.93 7.74
C GLU A 47 14.27 -15.76 7.11
N GLN A 48 15.30 -15.10 6.56
CA GLN A 48 16.51 -15.74 6.06
C GLN A 48 17.44 -16.22 7.19
N ASP A 49 17.47 -15.49 8.31
CA ASP A 49 18.22 -15.88 9.51
C ASP A 49 17.49 -16.99 10.31
N ARG A 50 17.41 -18.19 9.72
CA ARG A 50 16.85 -19.38 10.37
C ARG A 50 17.65 -19.86 11.60
N ALA A 51 18.84 -19.32 11.82
CA ALA A 51 19.69 -19.67 12.96
C ALA A 51 19.33 -18.85 14.22
N SER A 52 18.85 -17.62 14.04
CA SER A 52 18.37 -16.79 15.13
C SER A 52 16.99 -17.28 15.61
N ARG A 53 16.95 -17.93 16.79
CA ARG A 53 15.72 -18.35 17.48
C ARG A 53 14.86 -17.18 17.99
N ASP A 54 15.09 -15.96 17.50
CA ASP A 54 14.38 -14.79 17.99
C ASP A 54 13.00 -14.65 17.32
N LEU A 55 12.12 -15.58 17.69
CA LEU A 55 10.72 -15.63 17.25
C LEU A 55 9.98 -14.34 17.62
N SER A 56 10.36 -13.67 18.71
CA SER A 56 9.78 -12.39 19.12
C SER A 56 10.11 -11.29 18.12
N ALA A 57 11.39 -11.17 17.73
CA ALA A 57 11.82 -10.21 16.71
C ALA A 57 11.16 -10.47 15.35
N LEU A 58 11.04 -11.75 14.96
CA LEU A 58 10.35 -12.15 13.72
C LEU A 58 8.87 -11.73 13.73
N MET A 59 8.14 -12.03 14.81
CA MET A 59 6.72 -11.69 14.92
C MET A 59 6.51 -10.17 14.95
N SER A 60 7.38 -9.44 15.67
CA SER A 60 7.37 -7.97 15.65
C SER A 60 7.58 -7.42 14.24
N ALA A 61 8.54 -7.95 13.47
CA ALA A 61 8.78 -7.50 12.10
C ALA A 61 7.59 -7.82 11.17
N ARG A 62 6.92 -8.96 11.34
CA ARG A 62 5.71 -9.31 10.58
C ARG A 62 4.57 -8.34 10.85
N VAL A 63 4.34 -8.01 12.13
CA VAL A 63 3.31 -7.03 12.53
C VAL A 63 3.63 -5.65 11.96
N GLU A 64 4.88 -5.20 12.05
CA GLU A 64 5.31 -3.93 11.48
C GLU A 64 5.11 -3.86 9.96
N PHE A 65 5.43 -4.95 9.24
CA PHE A 65 5.19 -5.05 7.80
C PHE A 65 3.69 -4.97 7.46
N ALA A 66 2.85 -5.69 8.20
CA ALA A 66 1.39 -5.66 8.02
C ALA A 66 0.79 -4.27 8.32
N LEU A 67 1.31 -3.56 9.32
CA LEU A 67 0.87 -2.19 9.62
C LEU A 67 1.30 -1.20 8.54
N ALA A 68 2.53 -1.33 8.02
CA ALA A 68 3.02 -0.47 6.96
C ALA A 68 2.26 -0.71 5.64
N SER A 69 1.92 -1.96 5.32
CA SER A 69 1.15 -2.28 4.11
C SER A 69 -0.28 -1.76 4.20
N ARG A 70 -0.91 -1.89 5.37
CA ARG A 70 -2.23 -1.30 5.63
C ARG A 70 -2.21 0.21 5.51
N ALA A 71 -1.24 0.90 6.12
CA ALA A 71 -1.14 2.35 6.02
C ALA A 71 -0.98 2.84 4.57
N LEU A 72 -0.22 2.09 3.75
CA LEU A 72 -0.14 2.36 2.32
C LEU A 72 -1.48 2.14 1.63
N ALA A 73 -2.16 1.02 1.88
CA ALA A 73 -3.46 0.72 1.29
C ALA A 73 -4.52 1.78 1.66
N ASP A 74 -4.58 2.19 2.94
CA ASP A 74 -5.48 3.23 3.42
C ASP A 74 -5.20 4.57 2.70
N HIS A 75 -3.93 4.89 2.45
CA HIS A 75 -3.55 6.08 1.67
C HIS A 75 -4.02 5.98 0.21
N LEU A 76 -3.92 4.80 -0.42
CA LEU A 76 -4.41 4.61 -1.79
C LEU A 76 -5.93 4.68 -1.87
N ILE A 77 -6.64 4.10 -0.90
CA ILE A 77 -8.10 4.16 -0.81
C ILE A 77 -8.56 5.61 -0.63
N ALA A 78 -7.88 6.39 0.23
CA ALA A 78 -8.19 7.80 0.45
C ALA A 78 -8.00 8.65 -0.83
N GLN A 79 -7.05 8.30 -1.70
CA GLN A 79 -6.88 8.96 -3.00
C GLN A 79 -7.99 8.64 -4.00
N GLN A 80 -8.55 7.44 -3.94
CA GLN A 80 -9.62 7.00 -4.83
C GLN A 80 -10.99 7.54 -4.42
N PHE A 81 -11.13 8.04 -3.19
CA PHE A 81 -12.35 8.64 -2.69
C PHE A 81 -12.09 10.04 -2.13
N PRO A 82 -11.83 11.06 -2.98
CA PRO A 82 -11.87 12.43 -2.53
C PRO A 82 -13.29 12.70 -2.01
N VAL A 83 -13.43 12.87 -0.69
CA VAL A 83 -14.62 13.43 -0.08
C VAL A 83 -14.90 14.73 -0.82
N ALA A 84 -15.95 14.72 -1.66
CA ALA A 84 -16.48 15.94 -2.23
C ALA A 84 -16.85 16.84 -1.05
N PRO A 85 -16.39 18.11 -0.99
CA PRO A 85 -16.97 19.04 -0.04
C PRO A 85 -18.47 19.06 -0.34
N GLY A 86 -19.26 18.57 0.62
CA GLY A 86 -20.72 18.63 0.52
C GLY A 86 -21.12 20.08 0.26
N PRO A 87 -22.21 20.32 -0.51
CA PRO A 87 -22.66 21.66 -0.80
C PRO A 87 -22.81 22.39 0.52
N ASP A 88 -22.00 23.42 0.67
CA ASP A 88 -22.02 24.41 1.71
C ASP A 88 -23.48 24.70 2.03
N CYS A 89 -23.92 24.25 3.21
CA CYS A 89 -25.16 24.65 3.85
C CYS A 89 -25.05 26.12 4.29
N SER A 90 -24.58 26.99 3.40
CA SER A 90 -24.74 28.43 3.46
C SER A 90 -26.18 28.71 3.03
N GLY A 91 -27.12 28.31 3.89
CA GLY A 91 -28.52 28.71 3.79
C GLY A 91 -28.61 30.21 3.99
N SER A 92 -28.39 30.96 2.92
CA SER A 92 -28.78 32.35 2.79
C SER A 92 -30.31 32.38 2.77
N PHE A 93 -30.94 32.60 3.92
CA PHE A 93 -32.35 32.97 3.97
C PHE A 93 -32.49 34.42 3.47
N PRO A 94 -33.23 34.67 2.38
CA PRO A 94 -33.53 36.04 1.99
C PRO A 94 -34.66 36.63 2.86
N ALA A 95 -34.42 37.87 3.27
CA ALA A 95 -35.29 38.96 3.72
C ALA A 95 -36.55 38.64 4.55
#